data_AF-A0A3Q3RT70-F1
#
_entry.id   AF-A0A3Q3RT70-F1
#
_cell.length_a   1.000
_cell.length_b   1.000
_cell.length_c   1.000
_cell.angle_alpha   90.00
_cell.angle_beta   90.00
_cell.angle_gamma   90.00
#
_symmetry.space_group_name_H-M   'P 1'
#
loop_
_entity.id
_entity.type
_entity.pdbx_description
1 polymer ?
#
loop_
_entity_poly.entity_id
_entity_poly.type
_entity_poly.pdbx_seq_one_letter_code
_entity_poly.pdbx_strand_id
1 'polypeptide(L)'
;SLFEGDILVPEGRNALIDKRYRWKFPIPYILGDDLDLNAKGCVHQAFEMYRLKSCIDFKPYEGEKTYIKFEKRGGCFSSVGDQQNGQILSLGPGCDHKAVIEHELLHALGFYHEQSRTDRDDYVDIWLDQVTPGLEHNFNKYNDDYITDQNTAYDYESIMHYRPFSFNKNESIPTITTKIPEFYNIIGQYLDFSEMDTLRLNRMYNCSGPLTLLDQCGFEHASICGMIQPSSDDADWVHVKSSVSAEDHTLVGKFRDAGYFMHFSTMTGKPQDSALLESRTLYPKRKLQCLQFFYKMTGSPKDRLVIWVKMDDGTGTIRRMQKIHTLYADSDHTWKIAHIPVEVGVKFRYAFQAVRGDPSASAGGIYIDDISLTETRCPNAVWRIQNFSKIMETADTNTVIDSPRFYSPEGYGYGVRIMPLSSYTDYTGNYIGLYFHLASGENDMVMQWPAVNRQATLVVMDQDTDIKLRMSSARSLTTDMMTNGKLFWDNPSKVGKYDPSCDCYRGESWGWRNFIKHFDLRRRNYLKNDDLIIFVDFEDITTLIKTEVPATPKE
;
A
#
# COMPACT_ATOMS: atom_id res chain seq x y z
N SER A 1 -2.69 32.07 -10.32
CA SER A 1 -2.46 31.57 -8.96
C SER A 1 -3.33 30.34 -8.76
N LEU A 2 -2.85 29.37 -7.99
CA LEU A 2 -3.65 28.24 -7.54
C LEU A 2 -4.38 28.66 -6.26
N PHE A 3 -5.59 28.17 -6.09
CA PHE A 3 -6.41 28.37 -4.89
C PHE A 3 -6.05 27.30 -3.88
N GLU A 4 -5.94 27.63 -2.60
CA GLU A 4 -5.45 26.65 -1.62
C GLU A 4 -4.13 25.99 -2.05
N GLY A 5 -3.26 26.74 -2.75
CA GLY A 5 -1.95 26.26 -3.18
C GLY A 5 -1.92 25.24 -4.34
N ASP A 6 -2.93 24.38 -4.48
CA ASP A 6 -2.98 23.26 -5.43
C ASP A 6 -4.36 23.02 -6.07
N ILE A 7 -5.34 23.91 -5.86
CA ILE A 7 -6.64 23.84 -6.54
C ILE A 7 -6.66 24.79 -7.74
N LEU A 8 -6.92 24.23 -8.93
CA LEU A 8 -7.21 25.00 -10.13
C LEU A 8 -8.70 25.34 -10.22
N VAL A 9 -9.05 26.59 -9.95
CA VAL A 9 -10.45 27.08 -9.97
C VAL A 9 -10.86 27.44 -11.41
N PRO A 10 -11.90 26.78 -11.97
CA PRO A 10 -12.47 27.16 -13.27
C PRO A 10 -13.33 28.44 -13.17
N GLU A 11 -13.81 28.97 -14.30
CA GLU A 11 -14.80 30.05 -14.30
C GLU A 11 -16.13 29.57 -13.70
N GLY A 12 -16.36 29.91 -12.42
CA GLY A 12 -17.51 29.47 -11.63
C GLY A 12 -17.08 28.53 -10.51
N ARG A 13 -17.58 28.76 -9.28
CA ARG A 13 -17.26 27.93 -8.13
C ARG A 13 -18.05 26.61 -8.19
N ASN A 14 -17.36 25.47 -8.22
CA ASN A 14 -18.00 24.15 -8.18
C ASN A 14 -18.23 23.74 -6.72
N ALA A 15 -19.51 23.75 -6.31
CA ALA A 15 -19.91 23.27 -5.00
C ALA A 15 -19.85 21.74 -4.95
N LEU A 16 -19.26 21.21 -3.88
CA LEU A 16 -19.15 19.76 -3.62
C LEU A 16 -20.52 19.10 -3.59
N ILE A 17 -21.58 19.83 -3.24
CA ILE A 17 -22.97 19.34 -3.15
C ILE A 17 -23.62 19.15 -4.53
N ASP A 18 -23.17 19.89 -5.55
CA ASP A 18 -23.78 19.84 -6.86
C ASP A 18 -23.36 18.57 -7.62
N LYS A 19 -24.31 17.63 -7.72
CA LYS A 19 -24.11 16.34 -8.38
C LYS A 19 -23.74 16.45 -9.86
N ARG A 20 -23.91 17.61 -10.50
CA ARG A 20 -23.48 17.85 -11.89
C ARG A 20 -21.97 17.76 -12.08
N TYR A 21 -21.17 17.96 -11.03
CA TYR A 21 -19.71 17.88 -11.06
C TYR A 21 -19.19 16.52 -10.55
N ARG A 22 -20.06 15.50 -10.47
CA ARG A 22 -19.68 14.13 -10.12
C ARG A 22 -19.24 13.38 -11.36
N TRP A 23 -18.10 12.72 -11.25
CA TRP A 23 -17.61 11.82 -12.29
C TRP A 23 -18.55 10.63 -12.49
N LYS A 24 -18.59 10.14 -13.73
CA LYS A 24 -19.11 8.81 -14.04
C LYS A 24 -17.94 7.83 -14.14
N PHE A 25 -18.14 6.62 -13.66
CA PHE A 25 -17.09 5.59 -13.65
C PHE A 25 -17.25 4.60 -14.79
N PRO A 26 -16.14 4.05 -15.32
CA PRO A 26 -14.75 4.43 -15.00
C PRO A 26 -14.34 5.81 -15.54
N ILE A 27 -13.51 6.55 -14.80
CA ILE A 27 -12.98 7.87 -15.16
C ILE A 27 -11.96 7.72 -16.31
N PRO A 28 -12.18 8.35 -17.47
CA PRO A 28 -11.21 8.31 -18.56
C PRO A 28 -9.96 9.13 -18.22
N TYR A 29 -8.77 8.60 -18.49
CA TYR A 29 -7.51 9.30 -18.27
C TYR A 29 -6.55 9.26 -19.46
N ILE A 30 -5.70 10.27 -19.54
CA ILE A 30 -4.57 10.36 -20.46
C ILE A 30 -3.31 10.62 -19.64
N LEU A 31 -2.26 9.82 -19.86
CA LEU A 31 -0.91 10.11 -19.34
C LEU A 31 -0.13 10.84 -20.42
N GLY A 32 0.14 12.13 -20.23
CA GLY A 32 0.92 12.95 -21.16
C GLY A 32 2.31 12.38 -21.41
N ASP A 33 2.82 12.57 -22.62
CA ASP A 33 4.16 12.10 -22.98
C ASP A 33 5.28 12.90 -22.28
N ASP A 34 4.95 14.10 -21.78
CA ASP A 34 5.80 14.99 -20.99
C ASP A 34 5.90 14.60 -19.51
N LEU A 35 4.99 13.75 -19.03
CA LEU A 35 4.96 13.29 -17.65
C LEU A 35 6.15 12.36 -17.36
N ASP A 36 6.80 12.57 -16.21
CA ASP A 36 7.93 11.75 -15.79
C ASP A 36 7.53 10.27 -15.71
N LEU A 37 8.41 9.39 -16.22
CA LEU A 37 8.12 7.96 -16.29
C LEU A 37 7.81 7.37 -14.90
N ASN A 38 8.50 7.82 -13.86
CA ASN A 38 8.22 7.43 -12.48
C ASN A 38 6.80 7.83 -12.04
N ALA A 39 6.38 9.06 -12.37
CA ALA A 39 5.04 9.56 -12.04
C ALA A 39 3.95 8.73 -12.73
N LYS A 40 4.15 8.30 -13.99
CA LYS A 40 3.20 7.41 -14.69
C LYS A 40 2.98 6.09 -13.95
N GLY A 41 4.05 5.47 -13.46
CA GLY A 41 3.95 4.27 -12.61
C GLY A 41 3.22 4.56 -11.29
N CYS A 42 3.54 5.67 -10.62
CA CYS A 42 2.87 6.08 -9.38
C CYS A 42 1.37 6.41 -9.58
N VAL A 43 0.96 6.91 -10.75
CA VAL A 43 -0.47 7.11 -11.08
C VAL A 43 -1.22 5.78 -11.09
N HIS A 44 -0.64 4.74 -11.70
CA HIS A 44 -1.24 3.41 -11.66
C HIS A 44 -1.31 2.82 -10.25
N GLN A 45 -0.30 3.09 -9.40
CA GLN A 45 -0.34 2.69 -7.99
C GLN A 45 -1.50 3.38 -7.24
N ALA A 46 -1.70 4.69 -7.45
CA ALA A 46 -2.83 5.42 -6.85
C ALA A 46 -4.19 4.87 -7.35
N PHE A 47 -4.32 4.53 -8.64
CA PHE A 47 -5.54 3.91 -9.17
C PHE A 47 -5.88 2.58 -8.49
N GLU A 48 -4.89 1.74 -8.20
CA GLU A 48 -5.13 0.48 -7.47
C GLU A 48 -5.60 0.72 -6.03
N MET A 49 -5.15 1.78 -5.36
CA MET A 49 -5.65 2.16 -4.03
C MET A 49 -7.10 2.62 -4.06
N TYR A 50 -7.49 3.43 -5.05
CA TYR A 50 -8.90 3.77 -5.28
C TYR A 50 -9.75 2.51 -5.50
N ARG A 51 -9.33 1.59 -6.37
CA ARG A 51 -10.03 0.33 -6.63
C ARG A 51 -10.14 -0.56 -5.39
N LEU A 52 -9.13 -0.54 -4.52
CA LEU A 52 -9.08 -1.36 -3.30
C LEU A 52 -9.93 -0.79 -2.16
N LYS A 53 -10.08 0.53 -2.07
CA LYS A 53 -10.75 1.21 -0.94
C LYS A 53 -12.10 1.82 -1.31
N SER A 54 -12.47 1.80 -2.59
CA SER A 54 -13.69 2.42 -3.09
C SER A 54 -14.22 1.77 -4.37
N CYS A 55 -15.35 2.27 -4.87
CA CYS A 55 -15.88 1.90 -6.18
C CYS A 55 -15.35 2.76 -7.34
N ILE A 56 -14.42 3.68 -7.09
CA ILE A 56 -13.82 4.53 -8.12
C ILE A 56 -12.94 3.68 -9.03
N ASP A 57 -13.13 3.81 -10.34
CA ASP A 57 -12.32 3.14 -11.36
C ASP A 57 -11.83 4.14 -12.39
N PHE A 58 -10.77 3.76 -13.10
CA PHE A 58 -10.10 4.55 -14.12
C PHE A 58 -9.88 3.70 -15.37
N LYS A 59 -10.04 4.30 -16.54
CA LYS A 59 -9.74 3.64 -17.82
C LYS A 59 -8.98 4.56 -18.77
N PRO A 60 -8.16 4.02 -19.69
CA PRO A 60 -7.58 4.83 -20.76
C PRO A 60 -8.67 5.56 -21.55
N TYR A 61 -8.35 6.77 -22.01
CA TYR A 61 -9.22 7.59 -22.84
C TYR A 61 -9.50 6.97 -24.21
N GLU A 62 -10.76 6.98 -24.65
CA GLU A 62 -11.24 6.38 -25.91
C GLU A 62 -12.13 7.34 -26.73
N GLY A 63 -12.09 8.65 -26.41
CA GLY A 63 -12.84 9.70 -27.10
C GLY A 63 -13.95 10.34 -26.27
N GLU A 64 -13.96 10.15 -24.95
CA GLU A 64 -14.95 10.74 -24.05
C GLU A 64 -14.91 12.27 -24.04
N LYS A 65 -16.02 12.90 -23.67
CA LYS A 65 -16.09 14.36 -23.53
C LYS A 65 -15.31 14.88 -22.33
N THR A 66 -15.39 14.16 -21.21
CA THR A 66 -14.70 14.48 -19.96
C THR A 66 -13.66 13.42 -19.66
N TYR A 67 -12.50 13.87 -19.17
CA TYR A 67 -11.34 13.03 -18.86
C TYR A 67 -10.34 13.81 -18.01
N ILE A 68 -9.46 13.09 -17.31
CA ILE A 68 -8.32 13.68 -16.60
C ILE A 68 -7.06 13.48 -17.41
N LYS A 69 -6.37 14.56 -17.78
CA LYS A 69 -5.05 14.51 -18.42
C LYS A 69 -3.97 14.82 -17.40
N PHE A 70 -3.11 13.84 -17.16
CA PHE A 70 -1.94 13.99 -16.30
C PHE A 70 -0.79 14.62 -17.12
N GLU A 71 -0.29 15.77 -16.69
CA GLU A 71 0.81 16.50 -17.36
C GLU A 71 1.87 16.95 -16.35
N LYS A 72 3.08 17.23 -16.84
CA LYS A 72 4.14 17.79 -16.01
C LYS A 72 4.12 19.31 -16.09
N ARG A 73 3.51 19.97 -15.11
CA ARG A 73 3.54 21.44 -14.97
C ARG A 73 4.26 21.86 -13.69
N GLY A 74 4.21 23.14 -13.35
CA GLY A 74 4.80 23.67 -12.13
C GLY A 74 3.96 23.33 -10.91
N GLY A 75 4.42 22.36 -10.11
CA GLY A 75 3.75 21.92 -8.87
C GLY A 75 2.77 20.76 -9.06
N CYS A 76 2.13 20.36 -7.96
CA CYS A 76 1.05 19.37 -7.92
C CYS A 76 -0.26 20.15 -7.80
N PHE A 77 -1.23 19.90 -8.69
CA PHE A 77 -2.54 20.55 -8.60
C PHE A 77 -3.61 19.86 -9.43
N SER A 78 -4.87 20.03 -9.04
CA SER A 78 -6.05 19.59 -9.78
C SER A 78 -7.21 20.60 -9.67
N SER A 79 -8.14 20.56 -10.62
CA SER A 79 -9.46 21.16 -10.42
C SER A 79 -10.33 20.32 -9.48
N VAL A 80 -11.33 20.96 -8.86
CA VAL A 80 -12.28 20.27 -7.97
C VAL A 80 -13.54 19.82 -8.72
N GLY A 81 -13.76 18.51 -8.75
CA GLY A 81 -14.87 17.86 -9.46
C GLY A 81 -14.64 17.66 -10.97
N ASP A 82 -15.61 17.05 -11.64
CA ASP A 82 -15.67 16.89 -13.10
C ASP A 82 -16.04 18.22 -13.77
N GLN A 83 -15.09 18.83 -14.49
CA GLN A 83 -15.30 20.09 -15.22
C GLN A 83 -16.20 19.95 -16.47
N GLN A 84 -16.72 18.74 -16.72
CA GLN A 84 -17.58 18.39 -17.87
C GLN A 84 -16.91 18.56 -19.23
N ASN A 85 -15.59 18.66 -19.22
CA ASN A 85 -14.67 18.74 -20.35
C ASN A 85 -13.36 18.05 -19.95
N GLY A 86 -12.37 18.01 -20.84
CA GLY A 86 -11.03 17.57 -20.48
C GLY A 86 -10.39 18.52 -19.45
N GLN A 87 -9.99 17.99 -18.30
CA GLN A 87 -9.29 18.73 -17.25
C GLN A 87 -7.89 18.20 -16.99
N ILE A 88 -7.03 19.06 -16.46
CA ILE A 88 -5.61 18.75 -16.25
C ILE A 88 -5.38 18.49 -14.77
N LEU A 89 -4.59 17.46 -14.50
CA LEU A 89 -3.99 17.18 -13.19
C LEU A 89 -2.48 17.29 -13.37
N SER A 90 -1.86 18.27 -12.70
CA SER A 90 -0.43 18.50 -12.79
C SER A 90 0.33 17.62 -11.80
N LEU A 91 1.36 16.94 -12.29
CA LEU A 91 2.35 16.25 -11.48
C LEU A 91 3.74 16.75 -11.87
N GLY A 92 4.16 17.85 -11.22
CA GLY A 92 5.47 18.44 -11.39
C GLY A 92 6.60 17.71 -10.64
N PRO A 93 7.81 18.30 -10.60
CA PRO A 93 8.93 17.76 -9.84
C PRO A 93 8.58 17.56 -8.36
N GLY A 94 8.79 16.35 -7.85
CA GLY A 94 8.49 15.99 -6.46
C GLY A 94 7.05 15.56 -6.19
N CYS A 95 6.17 15.53 -7.21
CA CYS A 95 4.79 15.06 -7.09
C CYS A 95 4.63 13.55 -7.32
N ASP A 96 5.71 12.85 -7.69
CA ASP A 96 5.76 11.46 -8.14
C ASP A 96 5.72 10.44 -6.99
N HIS A 97 4.81 10.66 -6.05
CA HIS A 97 4.51 9.78 -4.93
C HIS A 97 3.00 9.50 -4.86
N LYS A 98 2.66 8.23 -4.58
CA LYS A 98 1.30 7.71 -4.51
C LYS A 98 0.35 8.62 -3.72
N ALA A 99 0.74 9.02 -2.51
CA ALA A 99 -0.10 9.80 -1.60
C ALA A 99 -0.49 11.19 -2.15
N VAL A 100 0.40 11.91 -2.85
CA VAL A 100 -0.05 13.19 -3.45
C VAL A 100 -0.90 12.94 -4.68
N ILE A 101 -0.64 11.89 -5.46
CA ILE A 101 -1.53 11.59 -6.59
C ILE A 101 -2.93 11.23 -6.09
N GLU A 102 -3.04 10.51 -4.97
CA GLU A 102 -4.28 10.26 -4.24
C GLU A 102 -4.95 11.58 -3.79
N HIS A 103 -4.18 12.52 -3.23
CA HIS A 103 -4.67 13.84 -2.85
C HIS A 103 -5.21 14.65 -4.05
N GLU A 104 -4.44 14.76 -5.14
CA GLU A 104 -4.87 15.49 -6.34
C GLU A 104 -6.09 14.84 -7.01
N LEU A 105 -6.18 13.51 -6.98
CA LEU A 105 -7.35 12.79 -7.47
C LEU A 105 -8.57 12.99 -6.56
N LEU A 106 -8.41 13.16 -5.26
CA LEU A 106 -9.51 13.54 -4.37
C LEU A 106 -10.03 14.93 -4.72
N HIS A 107 -9.16 15.90 -5.01
CA HIS A 107 -9.59 17.17 -5.60
C HIS A 107 -10.40 16.93 -6.87
N ALA A 108 -9.86 16.19 -7.85
CA ALA A 108 -10.58 15.87 -9.08
C ALA A 108 -11.96 15.22 -8.83
N LEU A 109 -12.08 14.39 -7.79
CA LEU A 109 -13.33 13.72 -7.40
C LEU A 109 -14.32 14.64 -6.67
N GLY A 110 -13.88 15.83 -6.27
CA GLY A 110 -14.72 16.89 -5.74
C GLY A 110 -14.39 17.30 -4.32
N PHE A 111 -13.26 16.89 -3.73
CA PHE A 111 -12.88 17.22 -2.35
C PHE A 111 -12.13 18.55 -2.27
N TYR A 112 -12.38 19.31 -1.20
CA TYR A 112 -11.53 20.42 -0.77
C TYR A 112 -10.68 19.95 0.41
N HIS A 113 -9.78 20.81 0.88
CA HIS A 113 -8.98 20.51 2.03
C HIS A 113 -9.77 20.39 3.34
N GLU A 114 -9.27 19.55 4.25
CA GLU A 114 -9.88 19.31 5.56
C GLU A 114 -9.85 20.56 6.45
N GLN A 115 -8.73 21.31 6.43
CA GLN A 115 -8.63 22.55 7.19
C GLN A 115 -9.52 23.68 6.64
N SER A 116 -10.23 23.47 5.53
CA SER A 116 -11.16 24.45 4.97
C SER A 116 -12.62 24.19 5.37
N ARG A 117 -12.86 23.15 6.19
CA ARG A 117 -14.17 22.85 6.78
C ARG A 117 -14.75 24.05 7.54
N THR A 118 -16.08 24.17 7.53
CA THR A 118 -16.83 25.23 8.22
C THR A 118 -16.51 25.28 9.72
N ASP A 119 -16.39 24.10 10.34
CA ASP A 119 -16.15 23.86 11.77
C ASP A 119 -14.66 23.74 12.16
N ARG A 120 -13.72 23.95 11.22
CA ARG A 120 -12.28 23.72 11.46
C ARG A 120 -11.70 24.49 12.65
N ASP A 121 -12.25 25.68 12.96
CA ASP A 121 -11.78 26.51 14.07
C ASP A 121 -12.11 25.89 15.44
N ASP A 122 -12.92 24.83 15.54
CA ASP A 122 -13.12 24.07 16.79
C ASP A 122 -11.99 23.06 17.05
N TYR A 123 -11.16 22.77 16.04
CA TYR A 123 -10.14 21.72 16.03
C TYR A 123 -8.72 22.27 15.88
N VAL A 124 -8.56 23.33 15.08
CA VAL A 124 -7.26 23.96 14.78
C VAL A 124 -7.33 25.47 14.93
N ASP A 125 -6.18 26.08 15.25
CA ASP A 125 -5.99 27.52 15.19
C ASP A 125 -5.17 27.85 13.93
N ILE A 126 -5.62 28.85 13.17
CA ILE A 126 -4.91 29.36 11.99
C ILE A 126 -4.25 30.71 12.31
N TRP A 127 -2.93 30.74 12.20
CA TRP A 127 -2.11 31.92 12.45
C TRP A 127 -1.90 32.70 11.15
N LEU A 128 -2.94 33.41 10.70
CA LEU A 128 -2.92 34.15 9.43
C LEU A 128 -1.79 35.19 9.37
N ASP A 129 -1.41 35.76 10.51
CA ASP A 129 -0.29 36.69 10.62
C ASP A 129 1.07 36.01 10.35
N GLN A 130 1.16 34.68 10.44
CA GLN A 130 2.35 33.88 10.15
C GLN A 130 2.37 33.33 8.72
N VAL A 131 1.31 33.55 7.94
CA VAL A 131 1.23 33.15 6.53
C VAL A 131 2.05 34.11 5.66
N THR A 132 2.65 33.58 4.59
CA THR A 132 3.33 34.39 3.58
C THR A 132 2.34 35.38 2.95
N PRO A 133 2.66 36.70 2.91
CA PRO A 133 1.73 37.71 2.40
C PRO A 133 1.19 37.38 1.00
N GLY A 134 -0.13 37.42 0.85
CA GLY A 134 -0.83 37.09 -0.39
C GLY A 134 -1.30 35.64 -0.50
N LEU A 135 -0.90 34.75 0.42
CA LEU A 135 -1.30 33.33 0.46
C LEU A 135 -2.36 33.03 1.54
N GLU A 136 -2.89 34.04 2.22
CA GLU A 136 -3.89 33.90 3.29
C GLU A 136 -5.18 33.24 2.78
N HIS A 137 -5.51 33.44 1.51
CA HIS A 137 -6.67 32.85 0.85
C HIS A 137 -6.63 31.31 0.81
N ASN A 138 -5.46 30.69 1.01
CA ASN A 138 -5.31 29.23 1.09
C ASN A 138 -5.89 28.62 2.37
N PHE A 139 -6.29 29.47 3.32
CA PHE A 139 -6.87 29.08 4.60
C PHE A 139 -8.33 29.54 4.72
N ASN A 140 -8.99 29.89 3.62
CA ASN A 140 -10.39 30.26 3.65
C ASN A 140 -11.26 29.07 4.07
N LYS A 141 -12.28 29.33 4.90
CA LYS A 141 -13.34 28.34 5.17
C LYS A 141 -14.42 28.45 4.12
N TYR A 142 -15.14 27.35 3.91
CA TYR A 142 -16.37 27.35 3.11
C TYR A 142 -17.58 27.07 3.97
N ASN A 143 -18.74 27.50 3.49
CA ASN A 143 -20.02 27.26 4.14
C ASN A 143 -20.58 25.88 3.77
N ASP A 144 -21.53 25.41 4.56
CA ASP A 144 -22.19 24.11 4.40
C ASP A 144 -23.08 24.00 3.15
N ASP A 145 -23.37 25.11 2.47
CA ASP A 145 -24.03 25.12 1.16
C ASP A 145 -23.05 24.91 -0.01
N TYR A 146 -21.74 24.95 0.28
CA TYR A 146 -20.67 24.81 -0.70
C TYR A 146 -19.88 23.50 -0.52
N ILE A 147 -19.46 23.20 0.71
CA ILE A 147 -18.82 21.92 1.08
C ILE A 147 -19.75 21.12 1.99
N THR A 148 -19.57 19.81 2.03
CA THR A 148 -20.26 18.95 2.99
C THR A 148 -19.27 17.97 3.60
N ASP A 149 -19.35 17.83 4.91
CA ASP A 149 -18.58 16.88 5.71
C ASP A 149 -19.12 15.43 5.59
N GLN A 150 -20.20 15.23 4.82
CA GLN A 150 -20.92 13.96 4.70
C GLN A 150 -21.28 13.33 6.06
N ASN A 151 -21.55 14.17 7.08
CA ASN A 151 -21.81 13.77 8.46
C ASN A 151 -20.69 12.87 9.03
N THR A 152 -19.47 13.41 9.04
CA THR A 152 -18.28 12.77 9.60
C THR A 152 -17.52 13.76 10.48
N ALA A 153 -16.81 13.23 11.49
CA ALA A 153 -15.97 14.04 12.35
C ALA A 153 -14.84 14.73 11.57
N TYR A 154 -14.28 15.79 12.17
CA TYR A 154 -13.04 16.41 11.67
C TYR A 154 -11.90 15.40 11.74
N ASP A 155 -11.15 15.28 10.65
CA ASP A 155 -10.15 14.24 10.49
C ASP A 155 -8.73 14.81 10.42
N TYR A 156 -8.03 14.82 11.55
CA TYR A 156 -6.62 15.22 11.61
C TYR A 156 -5.69 14.33 10.76
N GLU A 157 -6.10 13.11 10.42
CA GLU A 157 -5.33 12.18 9.61
C GLU A 157 -5.67 12.27 8.11
N SER A 158 -6.61 13.14 7.71
CA SER A 158 -7.00 13.27 6.31
C SER A 158 -5.79 13.61 5.44
N ILE A 159 -5.67 12.91 4.32
CA ILE A 159 -4.66 13.22 3.29
C ILE A 159 -4.91 14.60 2.67
N MET A 160 -6.11 15.15 2.85
CA MET A 160 -6.52 16.49 2.44
C MET A 160 -6.24 17.56 3.51
N HIS A 161 -5.54 17.24 4.60
CA HIS A 161 -5.20 18.22 5.64
C HIS A 161 -3.81 18.82 5.40
N TYR A 162 -3.67 20.13 5.51
CA TYR A 162 -2.36 20.79 5.50
C TYR A 162 -1.45 20.40 6.67
N ARG A 163 -0.14 20.53 6.45
CA ARG A 163 0.89 20.43 7.49
C ARG A 163 0.93 21.70 8.37
N PRO A 164 1.47 21.63 9.61
CA PRO A 164 1.58 22.78 10.49
C PRO A 164 2.30 24.00 9.90
N PHE A 165 3.29 23.78 9.03
CA PHE A 165 4.15 24.83 8.47
C PHE A 165 3.75 25.25 7.04
N SER A 166 2.57 24.86 6.56
CA SER A 166 2.15 25.15 5.19
C SER A 166 2.08 26.66 4.94
N PHE A 167 2.74 27.16 3.90
CA PHE A 167 2.76 28.59 3.51
C PHE A 167 3.29 29.57 4.57
N ASN A 168 4.05 29.11 5.56
CA ASN A 168 4.60 29.99 6.59
C ASN A 168 5.61 31.01 6.02
N LYS A 169 5.58 32.23 6.54
CA LYS A 169 6.56 33.27 6.18
C LYS A 169 7.91 33.07 6.88
N ASN A 170 7.92 32.32 7.98
CA ASN A 170 9.10 31.98 8.76
C ASN A 170 9.12 30.47 8.98
N GLU A 171 10.14 29.79 8.44
CA GLU A 171 10.29 28.33 8.44
C GLU A 171 10.17 27.68 9.83
N SER A 172 10.43 28.43 10.90
CA SER A 172 10.38 27.92 12.29
C SER A 172 9.05 28.17 13.01
N ILE A 173 8.10 28.86 12.38
CA ILE A 173 6.80 29.19 12.99
C ILE A 173 5.68 28.52 12.18
N PRO A 174 4.79 27.74 12.82
CA PRO A 174 3.67 27.11 12.12
C PRO A 174 2.57 28.13 11.77
N THR A 175 1.85 27.87 10.70
CA THR A 175 0.60 28.56 10.32
C THR A 175 -0.64 27.86 10.87
N ILE A 176 -0.53 26.58 11.22
CA ILE A 176 -1.61 25.77 11.81
C ILE A 176 -1.11 25.12 13.10
N THR A 177 -1.87 25.26 14.18
CA THR A 177 -1.69 24.45 15.39
C THR A 177 -2.96 23.71 15.72
N THR A 178 -2.86 22.47 16.18
CA THR A 178 -4.02 21.71 16.67
C THR A 178 -4.35 22.15 18.10
N LYS A 179 -5.65 22.28 18.41
CA LYS A 179 -6.09 22.63 19.77
C LYS A 179 -5.79 21.53 20.78
N ILE A 180 -5.78 20.28 20.31
CA ILE A 180 -5.31 19.11 21.06
C ILE A 180 -3.86 18.82 20.58
N PRO A 181 -2.83 19.01 21.44
CA PRO A 181 -1.43 18.93 21.04
C PRO A 181 -1.01 17.57 20.45
N GLU A 182 -1.65 16.48 20.86
CA GLU A 182 -1.36 15.11 20.41
C GLU A 182 -1.59 14.92 18.90
N PHE A 183 -2.43 15.75 18.28
CA PHE A 183 -2.72 15.69 16.85
C PHE A 183 -1.77 16.53 15.98
N TYR A 184 -0.88 17.33 16.59
CA TYR A 184 0.01 18.24 15.86
C TYR A 184 0.95 17.52 14.88
N ASN A 185 1.45 16.34 15.28
CA ASN A 185 2.33 15.52 14.45
C ASN A 185 1.58 14.61 13.45
N ILE A 186 0.25 14.58 13.51
CA ILE A 186 -0.61 13.77 12.64
C ILE A 186 -1.01 14.55 11.39
N ILE A 187 -1.34 15.84 11.53
CA ILE A 187 -1.83 16.65 10.41
C ILE A 187 -0.82 16.76 9.27
N GLY A 188 -1.33 16.63 8.03
CA GLY A 188 -0.53 16.66 6.81
C GLY A 188 0.34 15.42 6.59
N GLN A 189 -0.16 14.26 7.03
CA GLN A 189 0.38 12.96 6.65
C GLN A 189 0.24 12.71 5.14
N TYR A 190 1.21 12.01 4.55
CA TYR A 190 1.20 11.58 3.14
C TYR A 190 1.61 10.10 3.06
N LEU A 191 0.88 9.25 3.79
CA LEU A 191 1.00 7.80 3.76
C LEU A 191 -0.01 7.21 2.76
N ASP A 192 -1.30 7.46 3.00
CA ASP A 192 -2.44 6.96 2.22
C ASP A 192 -3.71 7.73 2.61
N PHE A 193 -4.86 7.35 2.06
CA PHE A 193 -6.17 7.79 2.56
C PHE A 193 -6.37 7.41 4.02
N SER A 194 -6.95 8.32 4.79
CA SER A 194 -7.51 7.98 6.10
C SER A 194 -8.78 7.15 5.97
N GLU A 195 -9.25 6.58 7.08
CA GLU A 195 -10.58 5.94 7.12
C GLU A 195 -11.69 6.93 6.75
N MET A 196 -11.62 8.18 7.22
CA MET A 196 -12.66 9.17 6.96
C MET A 196 -12.63 9.68 5.51
N ASP A 197 -11.46 9.81 4.89
CA ASP A 197 -11.33 10.14 3.46
C ASP A 197 -12.12 9.14 2.61
N THR A 198 -11.88 7.84 2.83
CA THR A 198 -12.56 6.77 2.09
C THR A 198 -14.04 6.67 2.44
N LEU A 199 -14.44 6.86 3.71
CA LEU A 199 -15.84 6.87 4.11
C LEU A 199 -16.62 7.98 3.40
N ARG A 200 -16.07 9.21 3.37
CA ARG A 200 -16.68 10.34 2.67
C ARG A 200 -16.75 10.08 1.18
N LEU A 201 -15.67 9.61 0.56
CA LEU A 201 -15.64 9.28 -0.88
C LEU A 201 -16.71 8.24 -1.24
N ASN A 202 -16.80 7.18 -0.44
CA ASN A 202 -17.75 6.10 -0.66
C ASN A 202 -19.20 6.56 -0.46
N ARG A 203 -19.50 7.41 0.54
CA ARG A 203 -20.83 8.05 0.69
C ARG A 203 -21.14 8.96 -0.49
N MET A 204 -20.18 9.78 -0.90
CA MET A 204 -20.32 10.78 -1.95
C MET A 204 -20.70 10.16 -3.31
N TYR A 205 -20.18 8.97 -3.60
CA TYR A 205 -20.42 8.22 -4.84
C TYR A 205 -21.29 6.96 -4.67
N ASN A 206 -21.91 6.76 -3.51
CA ASN A 206 -22.75 5.60 -3.19
C ASN A 206 -22.08 4.25 -3.47
N CYS A 207 -20.81 4.12 -3.10
CA CYS A 207 -20.06 2.89 -3.29
C CYS A 207 -20.62 1.77 -2.40
N SER A 208 -20.97 0.63 -3.01
CA SER A 208 -21.40 -0.57 -2.30
C SER A 208 -20.24 -1.41 -1.76
N GLY A 209 -19.03 -1.14 -2.23
CA GLY A 209 -17.82 -1.83 -1.82
C GLY A 209 -16.65 -1.57 -2.78
N PRO A 210 -15.47 -2.11 -2.44
CA PRO A 210 -14.28 -2.03 -3.28
C PRO A 210 -14.41 -2.85 -4.57
N LEU A 211 -13.65 -2.47 -5.59
CA LEU A 211 -13.63 -3.16 -6.89
C LEU A 211 -12.72 -4.38 -6.89
N THR A 212 -11.58 -4.31 -6.20
CA THR A 212 -10.54 -5.34 -6.23
C THR A 212 -10.45 -6.19 -4.96
N LEU A 213 -11.16 -5.91 -3.87
CA LEU A 213 -11.16 -6.82 -2.71
C LEU A 213 -12.18 -7.95 -2.92
N LEU A 214 -11.71 -9.20 -2.93
CA LEU A 214 -12.57 -10.39 -3.05
C LEU A 214 -12.94 -10.98 -1.69
N ASP A 215 -11.96 -11.04 -0.78
CA ASP A 215 -12.16 -11.64 0.53
C ASP A 215 -11.25 -11.05 1.61
N GLN A 216 -11.71 -11.11 2.85
CA GLN A 216 -10.94 -10.78 4.04
C GLN A 216 -11.47 -11.56 5.25
N CYS A 217 -10.57 -12.15 6.04
CA CYS A 217 -10.93 -12.91 7.21
C CYS A 217 -9.83 -12.90 8.28
N GLY A 218 -10.09 -12.23 9.40
CA GLY A 218 -9.29 -12.30 10.64
C GLY A 218 -9.89 -13.23 11.70
N PHE A 219 -10.86 -14.08 11.34
CA PHE A 219 -11.47 -15.10 12.21
C PHE A 219 -12.15 -14.64 13.52
N GLU A 220 -12.33 -13.35 13.75
CA GLU A 220 -12.93 -12.79 14.99
C GLU A 220 -14.39 -13.20 15.27
N HIS A 221 -15.07 -13.81 14.30
CA HIS A 221 -16.45 -14.28 14.44
C HIS A 221 -16.57 -15.78 14.22
N ALA A 222 -17.50 -16.43 14.96
CA ALA A 222 -17.75 -17.87 14.89
C ALA A 222 -18.20 -18.37 13.50
N SER A 223 -18.66 -17.48 12.63
CA SER A 223 -18.99 -17.80 11.24
C SER A 223 -17.77 -18.04 10.36
N ILE A 224 -16.55 -17.74 10.85
CA ILE A 224 -15.28 -17.88 10.13
C ILE A 224 -15.34 -17.36 8.69
N CYS A 225 -16.02 -16.22 8.51
CA CYS A 225 -16.20 -15.55 7.20
C CYS A 225 -16.89 -16.42 6.13
N GLY A 226 -17.61 -17.45 6.55
CA GLY A 226 -18.26 -18.42 5.69
C GLY A 226 -17.30 -19.45 5.07
N MET A 227 -16.09 -19.59 5.60
CA MET A 227 -15.20 -20.69 5.26
C MET A 227 -15.80 -22.03 5.71
N ILE A 228 -15.47 -23.10 4.98
CA ILE A 228 -16.00 -24.45 5.23
C ILE A 228 -14.87 -25.46 5.29
N GLN A 229 -15.14 -26.59 5.93
CA GLN A 229 -14.24 -27.74 5.99
C GLN A 229 -15.00 -28.95 5.45
N PRO A 230 -14.42 -29.74 4.53
CA PRO A 230 -15.06 -30.97 4.06
C PRO A 230 -15.01 -32.03 5.16
N SER A 231 -15.94 -32.99 5.17
CA SER A 231 -15.88 -34.13 6.10
C SER A 231 -15.12 -35.34 5.53
N SER A 232 -14.36 -35.13 4.45
CA SER A 232 -13.73 -36.19 3.65
C SER A 232 -12.23 -36.31 3.85
N ASP A 233 -11.63 -35.40 4.60
CA ASP A 233 -10.22 -35.41 5.01
C ASP A 233 -10.04 -36.12 6.36
N ASP A 234 -8.78 -36.20 6.83
CA ASP A 234 -8.41 -37.04 7.97
C ASP A 234 -8.65 -36.34 9.32
N ALA A 235 -8.73 -35.01 9.32
CA ALA A 235 -8.85 -34.17 10.50
C ALA A 235 -9.34 -32.75 10.15
N ASP A 236 -9.74 -31.98 11.16
CA ASP A 236 -10.28 -30.63 11.00
C ASP A 236 -9.32 -29.54 11.51
N TRP A 237 -9.40 -28.37 10.89
CA TRP A 237 -8.95 -27.11 11.48
C TRP A 237 -9.89 -26.70 12.62
N VAL A 238 -9.31 -26.18 13.69
CA VAL A 238 -10.05 -25.72 14.87
C VAL A 238 -9.99 -24.19 14.94
N HIS A 239 -11.14 -23.55 15.12
CA HIS A 239 -11.25 -22.13 15.44
C HIS A 239 -10.89 -21.94 16.91
N VAL A 240 -9.73 -21.34 17.17
CA VAL A 240 -9.14 -21.26 18.52
C VAL A 240 -9.12 -19.83 18.99
N LYS A 241 -9.56 -19.63 20.24
CA LYS A 241 -9.42 -18.36 20.94
C LYS A 241 -7.96 -18.16 21.39
N SER A 242 -7.44 -16.97 21.13
CA SER A 242 -6.13 -16.50 21.57
C SER A 242 -5.92 -16.69 23.07
N SER A 243 -4.68 -17.03 23.43
CA SER A 243 -4.22 -17.17 24.81
C SER A 243 -2.78 -16.68 24.94
N VAL A 244 -2.33 -16.38 26.17
CA VAL A 244 -0.94 -15.98 26.46
C VAL A 244 0.14 -16.90 25.84
N SER A 245 -0.13 -18.20 25.69
CA SER A 245 0.81 -19.15 25.09
C SER A 245 0.60 -19.37 23.58
N ALA A 246 -0.50 -18.88 23.02
CA ALA A 246 -0.85 -19.01 21.62
C ALA A 246 -1.67 -17.79 21.19
N GLU A 247 -0.96 -16.69 20.91
CA GLU A 247 -1.58 -15.44 20.50
C GLU A 247 -1.97 -15.47 19.01
N ASP A 248 -3.15 -14.93 18.71
CA ASP A 248 -3.62 -14.57 17.36
C ASP A 248 -2.74 -13.49 16.74
N HIS A 249 -2.82 -13.29 15.43
CA HIS A 249 -2.13 -12.18 14.80
C HIS A 249 -2.99 -10.91 14.86
N THR A 250 -4.31 -11.01 14.73
CA THR A 250 -5.24 -9.87 14.59
C THR A 250 -5.07 -8.79 15.66
N LEU A 251 -5.20 -9.16 16.94
CA LEU A 251 -5.27 -8.26 18.11
C LEU A 251 -3.99 -8.19 18.95
N VAL A 252 -2.90 -8.81 18.47
CA VAL A 252 -1.58 -8.74 19.12
C VAL A 252 -1.21 -7.29 19.43
N GLY A 253 -0.69 -7.06 20.64
CA GLY A 253 -0.31 -5.74 21.13
C GLY A 253 -1.48 -4.79 21.46
N LYS A 254 -2.73 -5.14 21.13
CA LYS A 254 -3.93 -4.35 21.45
C LYS A 254 -4.71 -4.95 22.62
N PHE A 255 -5.14 -6.20 22.49
CA PHE A 255 -5.94 -6.90 23.50
C PHE A 255 -5.41 -8.31 23.71
N ARG A 256 -5.08 -8.66 24.96
CA ARG A 256 -4.68 -10.03 25.32
C ARG A 256 -5.91 -10.94 25.38
N ASP A 257 -5.74 -12.19 24.97
CA ASP A 257 -6.73 -13.27 25.12
C ASP A 257 -8.12 -12.96 24.53
N ALA A 258 -8.18 -12.20 23.43
CA ALA A 258 -9.44 -11.75 22.84
C ALA A 258 -9.66 -12.24 21.40
N GLY A 259 -8.60 -12.28 20.58
CA GLY A 259 -8.71 -12.60 19.16
C GLY A 259 -8.80 -14.09 18.87
N TYR A 260 -8.93 -14.44 17.60
CA TYR A 260 -9.08 -15.82 17.15
C TYR A 260 -8.23 -16.11 15.91
N PHE A 261 -7.92 -17.39 15.72
CA PHE A 261 -7.22 -17.90 14.54
C PHE A 261 -7.69 -19.31 14.21
N MET A 262 -7.28 -19.82 13.05
CA MET A 262 -7.46 -21.23 12.70
C MET A 262 -6.18 -22.02 12.99
N HIS A 263 -6.33 -23.17 13.65
CA HIS A 263 -5.21 -24.01 14.06
C HIS A 263 -5.44 -25.48 13.74
N PHE A 264 -4.40 -26.12 13.22
CA PHE A 264 -4.32 -27.56 13.01
C PHE A 264 -3.21 -28.15 13.88
N SER A 265 -3.58 -28.99 14.85
CA SER A 265 -2.60 -29.66 15.72
C SER A 265 -1.87 -30.78 14.98
N THR A 266 -0.54 -30.76 15.08
CA THR A 266 0.33 -31.80 14.52
C THR A 266 0.97 -32.70 15.58
N MET A 267 0.58 -32.53 16.85
CA MET A 267 1.13 -33.29 17.99
C MET A 267 0.68 -34.75 18.04
N THR A 268 -0.53 -35.06 17.55
CA THR A 268 -1.12 -36.41 17.60
C THR A 268 -1.69 -36.79 16.25
N GLY A 269 -1.82 -38.10 15.98
CA GLY A 269 -2.31 -38.65 14.71
C GLY A 269 -1.19 -39.16 13.81
N LYS A 270 -1.51 -39.50 12.55
CA LYS A 270 -0.56 -40.15 11.63
C LYS A 270 0.15 -39.12 10.74
N PRO A 271 1.39 -39.38 10.30
CA PRO A 271 2.01 -38.62 9.23
C PRO A 271 1.12 -38.61 7.98
N GLN A 272 1.07 -37.47 7.28
CA GLN A 272 0.23 -37.19 6.11
C GLN A 272 -1.25 -36.95 6.37
N ASP A 273 -1.76 -37.18 7.58
CA ASP A 273 -3.12 -36.73 7.93
C ASP A 273 -3.25 -35.24 7.60
N SER A 274 -4.32 -34.91 6.90
CA SER A 274 -4.55 -33.56 6.39
C SER A 274 -5.87 -32.97 6.85
N ALA A 275 -5.90 -31.65 6.96
CA ALA A 275 -7.11 -30.86 7.20
C ALA A 275 -7.24 -29.76 6.14
N LEU A 276 -8.42 -29.61 5.54
CA LEU A 276 -8.70 -28.64 4.49
C LEU A 276 -9.68 -27.57 4.96
N LEU A 277 -9.31 -26.31 4.80
CA LEU A 277 -10.19 -25.16 5.01
C LEU A 277 -10.40 -24.44 3.67
N GLU A 278 -11.62 -24.47 3.13
CA GLU A 278 -12.01 -23.84 1.87
C GLU A 278 -12.72 -22.50 2.12
N SER A 279 -12.42 -21.48 1.32
CA SER A 279 -13.17 -20.23 1.30
C SER A 279 -14.64 -20.45 0.88
N ARG A 280 -15.48 -19.42 1.05
CA ARG A 280 -16.74 -19.34 0.28
C ARG A 280 -16.44 -19.27 -1.23
N THR A 281 -17.46 -19.44 -2.06
CA THR A 281 -17.32 -19.20 -3.50
C THR A 281 -17.10 -17.72 -3.79
N LEU A 282 -16.05 -17.42 -4.55
CA LEU A 282 -15.61 -16.07 -4.91
C LEU A 282 -15.81 -15.84 -6.41
N TYR A 283 -15.98 -14.57 -6.79
CA TYR A 283 -16.34 -14.15 -8.14
C TYR A 283 -15.32 -13.12 -8.64
N PRO A 284 -14.20 -13.56 -9.23
CA PRO A 284 -13.18 -12.65 -9.71
C PRO A 284 -13.68 -11.82 -10.89
N LYS A 285 -13.26 -10.56 -10.96
CA LYS A 285 -13.49 -9.65 -12.10
C LYS A 285 -12.22 -9.46 -12.93
N ARG A 286 -11.05 -9.78 -12.37
CA ARG A 286 -9.75 -9.79 -13.06
C ARG A 286 -9.21 -11.22 -13.10
N LYS A 287 -8.16 -11.46 -13.88
CA LYS A 287 -7.49 -12.77 -14.00
C LYS A 287 -6.21 -12.87 -13.17
N LEU A 288 -6.04 -11.96 -12.21
CA LEU A 288 -4.87 -11.86 -11.36
C LEU A 288 -5.36 -11.51 -9.96
N GLN A 289 -4.83 -12.22 -8.97
CA GLN A 289 -5.13 -12.03 -7.56
C GLN A 289 -3.88 -12.24 -6.73
N CYS A 290 -3.86 -11.62 -5.55
CA CYS A 290 -2.88 -11.87 -4.51
C CYS A 290 -3.60 -12.38 -3.26
N LEU A 291 -3.35 -13.65 -2.92
CA LEU A 291 -3.78 -14.21 -1.63
C LEU A 291 -2.69 -13.92 -0.61
N GLN A 292 -3.01 -13.07 0.36
CA GLN A 292 -2.15 -12.73 1.49
C GLN A 292 -2.73 -13.32 2.78
N PHE A 293 -1.88 -13.87 3.64
CA PHE A 293 -2.30 -14.31 4.98
C PHE A 293 -1.08 -14.40 5.90
N PHE A 294 -1.33 -14.32 7.21
CA PHE A 294 -0.31 -14.63 8.22
C PHE A 294 -0.37 -16.11 8.58
N TYR A 295 0.79 -16.73 8.76
CA TYR A 295 0.92 -18.12 9.17
C TYR A 295 2.09 -18.33 10.13
N LYS A 296 2.00 -19.36 10.97
CA LYS A 296 3.16 -19.88 11.72
C LYS A 296 3.08 -21.40 11.81
N MET A 297 4.23 -22.04 11.96
CA MET A 297 4.36 -23.49 12.17
C MET A 297 5.24 -23.74 13.37
N THR A 298 4.68 -24.38 14.40
CA THR A 298 5.37 -24.69 15.67
C THR A 298 5.53 -26.19 15.89
N GLY A 299 5.04 -27.00 14.94
CA GLY A 299 5.12 -28.45 14.97
C GLY A 299 6.40 -29.01 14.35
N SER A 300 6.25 -30.08 13.58
CA SER A 300 7.36 -30.80 12.96
C SER A 300 7.99 -29.96 11.84
N PRO A 301 9.32 -29.99 11.64
CA PRO A 301 9.97 -29.43 10.44
C PRO A 301 9.48 -30.05 9.11
N LYS A 302 8.76 -31.18 9.17
CA LYS A 302 8.15 -31.84 8.00
C LYS A 302 6.68 -31.43 7.77
N ASP A 303 6.11 -30.60 8.64
CA ASP A 303 4.76 -30.04 8.49
C ASP A 303 4.73 -29.12 7.25
N ARG A 304 3.57 -29.08 6.58
CA ARG A 304 3.40 -28.32 5.33
C ARG A 304 2.04 -27.66 5.28
N LEU A 305 1.98 -26.47 4.70
CA LEU A 305 0.75 -25.77 4.35
C LEU A 305 0.67 -25.66 2.84
N VAL A 306 -0.29 -26.36 2.23
CA VAL A 306 -0.48 -26.40 0.79
C VAL A 306 -1.67 -25.51 0.41
N ILE A 307 -1.44 -24.62 -0.54
CA ILE A 307 -2.45 -23.68 -1.04
C ILE A 307 -3.05 -24.23 -2.33
N TRP A 308 -4.37 -24.34 -2.36
CA TRP A 308 -5.12 -24.85 -3.50
C TRP A 308 -6.11 -23.82 -4.01
N VAL A 309 -6.48 -23.97 -5.28
CA VAL A 309 -7.62 -23.30 -5.90
C VAL A 309 -8.54 -24.36 -6.46
N LYS A 310 -9.83 -24.22 -6.16
CA LYS A 310 -10.93 -25.03 -6.68
C LYS A 310 -11.75 -24.20 -7.65
N MET A 311 -11.51 -24.37 -8.95
CA MET A 311 -12.23 -23.65 -10.00
C MET A 311 -13.55 -24.35 -10.32
N ASP A 312 -14.62 -23.57 -10.50
CA ASP A 312 -15.91 -24.03 -11.01
C ASP A 312 -16.18 -23.31 -12.34
N ASP A 313 -16.39 -24.09 -13.39
CA ASP A 313 -16.57 -23.60 -14.76
C ASP A 313 -17.95 -22.95 -15.02
N GLY A 314 -18.77 -22.80 -13.99
CA GLY A 314 -20.11 -22.22 -14.09
C GLY A 314 -21.20 -23.27 -14.26
N THR A 315 -20.87 -24.53 -14.55
CA THR A 315 -21.83 -25.65 -14.68
C THR A 315 -22.18 -26.30 -13.34
N GLY A 316 -21.50 -25.90 -12.26
CA GLY A 316 -21.73 -26.38 -10.89
C GLY A 316 -21.26 -27.81 -10.64
N THR A 317 -20.74 -28.51 -11.66
CA THR A 317 -20.39 -29.94 -11.59
C THR A 317 -18.90 -30.21 -11.75
N ILE A 318 -18.17 -29.44 -12.57
CA ILE A 318 -16.73 -29.61 -12.73
C ILE A 318 -15.98 -28.71 -11.76
N ARG A 319 -15.38 -29.31 -10.73
CA ARG A 319 -14.51 -28.64 -9.76
C ARG A 319 -13.07 -29.09 -9.96
N ARG A 320 -12.28 -28.31 -10.69
CA ARG A 320 -10.85 -28.60 -10.89
C ARG A 320 -10.06 -28.05 -9.72
N MET A 321 -9.43 -28.93 -8.95
CA MET A 321 -8.45 -28.56 -7.94
C MET A 321 -7.10 -28.33 -8.61
N GLN A 322 -6.45 -27.22 -8.28
CA GLN A 322 -5.10 -26.88 -8.71
C GLN A 322 -4.28 -26.51 -7.49
N LYS A 323 -3.12 -27.15 -7.35
CA LYS A 323 -2.12 -26.79 -6.34
C LYS A 323 -1.42 -25.51 -6.81
N ILE A 324 -1.39 -24.50 -5.96
CA ILE A 324 -0.74 -23.21 -6.26
C ILE A 324 0.63 -23.14 -5.59
N HIS A 325 0.71 -23.46 -4.30
CA HIS A 325 1.95 -23.29 -3.54
C HIS A 325 2.07 -24.28 -2.38
N THR A 326 3.28 -24.46 -1.86
CA THR A 326 3.52 -25.22 -0.62
C THR A 326 4.51 -24.46 0.24
N LEU A 327 4.07 -24.09 1.44
CA LEU A 327 4.91 -23.55 2.50
C LEU A 327 5.38 -24.72 3.38
N TYR A 328 6.65 -24.69 3.73
CA TYR A 328 7.29 -25.68 4.59
C TYR A 328 7.58 -25.07 5.95
N ALA A 329 7.57 -25.91 7.00
CA ALA A 329 7.96 -25.49 8.33
C ALA A 329 9.43 -25.06 8.38
N ASP A 330 9.70 -24.10 9.25
CA ASP A 330 11.03 -23.60 9.57
C ASP A 330 11.24 -23.56 11.09
N SER A 331 12.43 -23.15 11.52
CA SER A 331 12.81 -23.10 12.94
C SER A 331 12.46 -21.77 13.63
N ASP A 332 11.92 -20.78 12.91
CA ASP A 332 11.64 -19.45 13.46
C ASP A 332 10.37 -19.48 14.31
N HIS A 333 9.40 -20.36 14.01
CA HIS A 333 8.17 -20.58 14.80
C HIS A 333 7.29 -19.34 15.06
N THR A 334 7.65 -18.18 14.53
CA THR A 334 6.92 -16.93 14.62
C THR A 334 5.95 -16.72 13.44
N TRP A 335 5.05 -15.75 13.59
CA TRP A 335 4.13 -15.31 12.53
C TRP A 335 4.90 -14.75 11.33
N LYS A 336 4.54 -15.22 10.14
CA LYS A 336 5.08 -14.79 8.85
C LYS A 336 3.94 -14.42 7.93
N ILE A 337 4.19 -13.47 7.03
CA ILE A 337 3.26 -13.13 5.96
C ILE A 337 3.59 -13.93 4.70
N ALA A 338 2.59 -14.54 4.08
CA ALA A 338 2.69 -15.14 2.76
C ALA A 338 1.95 -14.27 1.73
N HIS A 339 2.48 -14.22 0.52
CA HIS A 339 1.83 -13.62 -0.65
C HIS A 339 1.86 -14.66 -1.78
N ILE A 340 0.69 -15.13 -2.17
CA ILE A 340 0.55 -16.21 -3.14
C ILE A 340 -0.15 -15.65 -4.39
N PRO A 341 0.55 -15.50 -5.52
CA PRO A 341 -0.07 -15.15 -6.78
C PRO A 341 -1.10 -16.21 -7.19
N VAL A 342 -2.29 -15.77 -7.55
CA VAL A 342 -3.38 -16.60 -8.03
C VAL A 342 -3.87 -16.02 -9.35
N GLU A 343 -4.01 -16.86 -10.39
CA GLU A 343 -4.40 -16.41 -11.73
C GLU A 343 -5.68 -17.13 -12.16
N VAL A 344 -6.83 -16.66 -11.66
CA VAL A 344 -8.11 -17.32 -11.87
C VAL A 344 -9.14 -16.33 -12.40
N GLY A 345 -9.76 -16.67 -13.53
CA GLY A 345 -10.78 -15.85 -14.20
C GLY A 345 -12.20 -16.39 -14.12
N VAL A 346 -12.43 -17.47 -13.38
CA VAL A 346 -13.75 -18.09 -13.18
C VAL A 346 -14.07 -18.13 -11.68
N LYS A 347 -15.32 -18.36 -11.31
CA LYS A 347 -15.68 -18.47 -9.88
C LYS A 347 -14.90 -19.62 -9.23
N PHE A 348 -14.38 -19.38 -8.01
CA PHE A 348 -13.48 -20.33 -7.37
C PHE A 348 -13.55 -20.30 -5.85
N ARG A 349 -12.86 -21.25 -5.21
CA ARG A 349 -12.49 -21.20 -3.79
C ARG A 349 -10.99 -21.33 -3.67
N TYR A 350 -10.36 -20.57 -2.78
CA TYR A 350 -9.03 -20.93 -2.31
C TYR A 350 -9.15 -21.89 -1.13
N ALA A 351 -8.14 -22.71 -0.89
CA ALA A 351 -8.14 -23.63 0.23
C ALA A 351 -6.76 -23.79 0.85
N PHE A 352 -6.76 -23.94 2.18
CA PHE A 352 -5.61 -24.22 3.00
C PHE A 352 -5.63 -25.68 3.42
N GLN A 353 -4.70 -26.48 2.89
CA GLN A 353 -4.47 -27.84 3.36
C GLN A 353 -3.29 -27.84 4.32
N ALA A 354 -3.56 -28.05 5.61
CA ALA A 354 -2.51 -28.40 6.56
C ALA A 354 -2.19 -29.89 6.42
N VAL A 355 -0.91 -30.23 6.33
CA VAL A 355 -0.44 -31.62 6.20
C VAL A 355 0.51 -31.92 7.35
N ARG A 356 0.18 -32.94 8.14
CA ARG A 356 1.00 -33.38 9.26
C ARG A 356 2.30 -34.03 8.76
N GLY A 357 3.40 -33.56 9.31
CA GLY A 357 4.73 -34.14 9.19
C GLY A 357 4.92 -35.32 10.14
N ASP A 358 6.08 -35.37 10.78
CA ASP A 358 6.44 -36.45 11.70
C ASP A 358 6.08 -36.06 13.14
N PRO A 359 5.04 -36.67 13.73
CA PRO A 359 4.48 -36.25 15.01
C PRO A 359 5.43 -36.55 16.19
N SER A 360 6.39 -37.48 16.05
CA SER A 360 7.36 -37.74 17.12
C SER A 360 8.27 -36.54 17.43
N ALA A 361 8.31 -35.56 16.53
CA ALA A 361 9.07 -34.32 16.67
C ALA A 361 8.16 -33.07 16.59
N SER A 362 6.85 -33.20 16.82
CA SER A 362 5.92 -32.06 16.84
C SER A 362 5.51 -31.69 18.26
N ALA A 363 5.64 -30.40 18.61
CA ALA A 363 5.20 -29.84 19.88
C ALA A 363 4.02 -28.86 19.73
N GLY A 364 3.47 -28.70 18.52
CA GLY A 364 2.47 -27.69 18.22
C GLY A 364 1.68 -27.98 16.95
N GLY A 365 1.66 -27.04 16.02
CA GLY A 365 0.80 -27.15 14.85
C GLY A 365 1.03 -26.10 13.78
N ILE A 366 0.05 -25.98 12.90
CA ILE A 366 -0.01 -25.00 11.81
C ILE A 366 -1.13 -24.00 12.13
N TYR A 367 -0.83 -22.71 11.99
CA TYR A 367 -1.72 -21.61 12.33
C TYR A 367 -1.85 -20.70 11.12
N ILE A 368 -3.05 -20.19 10.88
CA ILE A 368 -3.33 -19.17 9.87
C ILE A 368 -4.25 -18.10 10.44
N ASP A 369 -4.02 -16.85 10.04
CA ASP A 369 -4.79 -15.69 10.47
C ASP A 369 -4.68 -14.54 9.43
N ASP A 370 -5.50 -13.49 9.58
CA ASP A 370 -5.45 -12.26 8.80
C ASP A 370 -5.38 -12.48 7.27
N ILE A 371 -6.31 -13.27 6.75
CA ILE A 371 -6.41 -13.57 5.32
C ILE A 371 -6.99 -12.36 4.59
N SER A 372 -6.38 -12.00 3.46
CA SER A 372 -6.92 -11.06 2.49
C SER A 372 -6.67 -11.58 1.08
N LEU A 373 -7.67 -11.42 0.22
CA LEU A 373 -7.58 -11.76 -1.20
C LEU A 373 -8.01 -10.56 -2.02
N THR A 374 -7.05 -10.00 -2.75
CA THR A 374 -7.26 -8.86 -3.64
C THR A 374 -7.00 -9.25 -5.09
N GLU A 375 -7.67 -8.60 -6.03
CA GLU A 375 -7.43 -8.70 -7.45
C GLU A 375 -6.30 -7.76 -7.88
N THR A 376 -5.16 -7.86 -7.20
CA THR A 376 -3.94 -7.08 -7.42
C THR A 376 -2.76 -8.04 -7.62
N ARG A 377 -1.63 -7.52 -8.09
CA ARG A 377 -0.39 -8.29 -8.11
C ARG A 377 0.12 -8.48 -6.68
N CYS A 378 0.78 -9.61 -6.42
CA CYS A 378 1.55 -9.77 -5.19
C CYS A 378 2.88 -9.02 -5.30
N PRO A 379 3.44 -8.56 -4.17
CA PRO A 379 4.79 -8.02 -4.15
C PRO A 379 5.80 -9.08 -4.59
N ASN A 380 6.79 -8.68 -5.38
CA ASN A 380 7.84 -9.55 -5.91
C ASN A 380 8.81 -10.01 -4.83
N ALA A 381 9.10 -9.14 -3.85
CA ALA A 381 9.93 -9.47 -2.70
C ALA A 381 9.32 -8.94 -1.40
N VAL A 382 9.52 -9.72 -0.34
CA VAL A 382 9.10 -9.39 1.03
C VAL A 382 10.29 -9.55 1.94
N TRP A 383 10.63 -8.48 2.65
CA TRP A 383 11.68 -8.47 3.66
C TRP A 383 11.07 -8.22 5.04
N ARG A 384 11.17 -9.22 5.92
CA ARG A 384 10.76 -9.12 7.33
C ARG A 384 12.00 -8.87 8.20
N ILE A 385 11.93 -7.86 9.04
CA ILE A 385 12.98 -7.54 10.02
C ILE A 385 12.38 -7.68 11.41
N GLN A 386 12.86 -8.68 12.16
CA GLN A 386 12.37 -8.99 13.51
C GLN A 386 13.09 -8.14 14.56
N ASN A 387 12.43 -7.97 15.71
CA ASN A 387 12.95 -7.23 16.87
C ASN A 387 13.33 -5.77 16.52
N PHE A 388 12.54 -5.13 15.67
CA PHE A 388 12.91 -3.86 15.06
C PHE A 388 12.93 -2.69 16.06
N SER A 389 12.10 -2.73 17.10
CA SER A 389 12.12 -1.74 18.19
C SER A 389 13.46 -1.73 18.89
N LYS A 390 14.02 -2.91 19.20
CA LYS A 390 15.35 -3.04 19.81
C LYS A 390 16.46 -2.52 18.90
N ILE A 391 16.34 -2.75 17.60
CA ILE A 391 17.26 -2.18 16.61
C ILE A 391 17.21 -0.65 16.69
N MET A 392 16.01 -0.05 16.66
CA MET A 392 15.85 1.40 16.75
C MET A 392 16.39 2.02 18.05
N GLU A 393 16.31 1.31 19.18
CA GLU A 393 16.84 1.78 20.47
C GLU A 393 18.37 1.92 20.47
N THR A 394 19.06 1.05 19.73
CA THR A 394 20.54 0.99 19.70
C THR A 394 21.16 1.63 18.47
N ALA A 395 20.36 1.91 17.44
CA ALA A 395 20.84 2.44 16.17
C ALA A 395 21.31 3.89 16.28
N ASP A 396 22.43 4.17 15.63
CA ASP A 396 22.91 5.53 15.36
C ASP A 396 22.76 5.88 13.87
N THR A 397 23.20 7.08 13.47
CA THR A 397 23.10 7.55 12.09
C THR A 397 24.03 6.83 11.10
N ASN A 398 24.89 5.93 11.57
CA ASN A 398 25.77 5.10 10.73
C ASN A 398 25.28 3.65 10.65
N THR A 399 24.29 3.28 11.46
CA THR A 399 23.74 1.94 11.51
C THR A 399 22.97 1.65 10.22
N VAL A 400 23.41 0.63 9.48
CA VAL A 400 22.79 0.18 8.23
C VAL A 400 22.46 -1.30 8.33
N ILE A 401 21.33 -1.69 7.76
CA ILE A 401 20.94 -3.09 7.59
C ILE A 401 20.59 -3.27 6.12
N ASP A 402 21.22 -4.24 5.47
CA ASP A 402 20.94 -4.58 4.08
C ASP A 402 20.05 -5.84 4.03
N SER A 403 19.09 -5.85 3.12
CA SER A 403 18.26 -7.01 2.85
C SER A 403 19.07 -8.15 2.22
N PRO A 404 18.52 -9.38 2.22
CA PRO A 404 18.96 -10.41 1.28
C PRO A 404 18.85 -9.91 -0.17
N ARG A 405 19.56 -10.61 -1.08
CA ARG A 405 19.43 -10.38 -2.53
C ARG A 405 18.11 -10.97 -3.02
N PHE A 406 17.33 -10.15 -3.72
CA PHE A 406 16.12 -10.54 -4.43
C PHE A 406 16.35 -10.49 -5.94
N TYR A 407 15.40 -11.02 -6.71
CA TYR A 407 15.44 -11.02 -8.17
C TYR A 407 14.13 -10.46 -8.72
N SER A 408 14.23 -9.60 -9.72
CA SER A 408 13.05 -9.10 -10.42
C SER A 408 12.48 -10.18 -11.35
N PRO A 409 11.24 -10.03 -11.84
CA PRO A 409 10.69 -10.93 -12.86
C PRO A 409 11.57 -11.05 -14.12
N GLU A 410 12.31 -9.99 -14.47
CA GLU A 410 13.26 -10.00 -15.59
C GLU A 410 14.59 -10.69 -15.25
N GLY A 411 14.93 -10.83 -13.96
CA GLY A 411 16.15 -11.49 -13.49
C GLY A 411 17.23 -10.57 -12.93
N TYR A 412 17.01 -9.26 -12.80
CA TYR A 412 17.97 -8.35 -12.15
C TYR A 412 18.07 -8.66 -10.66
N GLY A 413 19.29 -8.81 -10.15
CA GLY A 413 19.55 -8.88 -8.71
C GLY A 413 19.40 -7.50 -8.06
N TYR A 414 18.72 -7.41 -6.93
CA TYR A 414 18.54 -6.16 -6.18
C TYR A 414 18.43 -6.39 -4.68
N GLY A 415 18.52 -5.31 -3.91
CA GLY A 415 18.31 -5.29 -2.47
C GLY A 415 17.87 -3.92 -1.97
N VAL A 416 17.55 -3.87 -0.69
CA VAL A 416 17.16 -2.64 0.02
C VAL A 416 18.03 -2.46 1.25
N ARG A 417 18.46 -1.22 1.48
CA ARG A 417 19.15 -0.76 2.67
C ARG A 417 18.20 0.03 3.54
N ILE A 418 18.13 -0.30 4.81
CA ILE A 418 17.45 0.50 5.83
C ILE A 418 18.47 1.16 6.75
N MET A 419 18.22 2.43 7.06
CA MET A 419 18.89 3.18 8.11
C MET A 419 17.85 3.41 9.22
N PRO A 420 17.88 2.63 10.32
CA PRO A 420 16.88 2.74 11.37
C PRO A 420 16.82 4.13 12.01
N LEU A 421 17.96 4.82 12.10
CA LEU A 421 18.03 6.24 12.42
C LEU A 421 18.68 7.00 11.25
N SER A 422 17.88 7.77 10.53
CA SER A 422 18.35 8.63 9.46
C SER A 422 19.02 9.90 9.99
N SER A 423 19.88 10.50 9.16
CA SER A 423 20.43 11.84 9.43
C SER A 423 19.42 12.98 9.25
N TYR A 424 18.20 12.67 8.81
CA TYR A 424 17.12 13.65 8.64
C TYR A 424 16.18 13.65 9.84
N THR A 425 15.78 14.85 10.26
CA THR A 425 14.81 15.11 11.31
C THR A 425 14.00 16.34 10.94
N ASP A 426 12.75 16.41 11.40
CA ASP A 426 11.91 17.60 11.31
C ASP A 426 11.13 17.81 12.60
N TYR A 427 10.10 18.66 12.58
CA TYR A 427 9.27 18.94 13.75
C TYR A 427 8.56 17.70 14.34
N THR A 428 8.41 16.62 13.56
CA THR A 428 7.85 15.33 14.02
C THR A 428 8.90 14.39 14.60
N GLY A 429 10.19 14.78 14.54
CA GLY A 429 11.32 14.04 15.07
C GLY A 429 12.04 13.19 14.02
N ASN A 430 12.50 12.02 14.46
CA ASN A 430 13.39 11.16 13.69
C ASN A 430 12.68 10.34 12.61
N TYR A 431 13.46 9.92 11.61
CA TYR A 431 13.00 9.14 10.48
C TYR A 431 13.85 7.89 10.27
N ILE A 432 13.24 6.91 9.60
CA ILE A 432 13.97 5.83 8.93
C ILE A 432 14.32 6.28 7.51
N GLY A 433 15.55 5.96 7.09
CA GLY A 433 15.97 6.04 5.70
C GLY A 433 15.82 4.69 5.00
N LEU A 434 15.38 4.70 3.74
CA LEU A 434 15.22 3.48 2.94
C LEU A 434 15.75 3.70 1.52
N TYR A 435 16.59 2.79 1.05
CA TYR A 435 17.35 2.94 -0.19
C TYR A 435 17.39 1.65 -0.99
N PHE A 436 17.11 1.73 -2.28
CA PHE A 436 17.21 0.62 -3.23
C PHE A 436 18.63 0.54 -3.82
N HIS A 437 19.10 -0.66 -4.12
CA HIS A 437 20.33 -0.88 -4.88
C HIS A 437 20.23 -2.11 -5.78
N LEU A 438 20.95 -2.09 -6.90
CA LEU A 438 21.19 -3.29 -7.71
C LEU A 438 22.29 -4.13 -7.06
N ALA A 439 22.19 -5.45 -7.19
CA ALA A 439 23.16 -6.39 -6.68
C ALA A 439 23.54 -7.38 -7.79
N SER A 440 24.82 -7.73 -7.90
CA SER A 440 25.25 -8.67 -8.93
C SER A 440 24.59 -10.02 -8.70
N GLY A 441 24.16 -10.68 -9.77
CA GLY A 441 23.46 -11.95 -9.72
C GLY A 441 23.89 -12.91 -10.83
N GLU A 442 23.36 -14.14 -10.76
CA GLU A 442 23.68 -15.22 -11.71
C GLU A 442 23.23 -14.90 -13.15
N ASN A 443 22.23 -14.02 -13.31
CA ASN A 443 21.66 -13.66 -14.61
C ASN A 443 22.40 -12.51 -15.30
N ASP A 444 23.33 -11.84 -14.64
CA ASP A 444 23.90 -10.56 -15.07
C ASP A 444 24.52 -10.57 -16.48
N MET A 445 24.99 -11.73 -16.94
CA MET A 445 25.58 -11.93 -18.27
C MET A 445 24.59 -11.68 -19.41
N VAL A 446 23.30 -11.99 -19.20
CA VAL A 446 22.25 -11.83 -20.23
C VAL A 446 21.41 -10.56 -20.02
N MET A 447 21.56 -9.90 -18.87
CA MET A 447 20.84 -8.67 -18.57
C MET A 447 21.38 -7.50 -19.40
N GLN A 448 20.48 -6.56 -19.72
CA GLN A 448 20.85 -5.32 -20.37
C GLN A 448 21.33 -4.31 -19.33
N TRP A 449 22.41 -3.60 -19.63
CA TRP A 449 23.02 -2.64 -18.71
C TRP A 449 23.35 -1.31 -19.43
N PRO A 450 23.13 -0.14 -18.80
CA PRO A 450 22.47 0.06 -17.51
C PRO A 450 21.01 -0.43 -17.49
N ALA A 451 20.51 -0.83 -16.33
CA ALA A 451 19.10 -1.17 -16.16
C ALA A 451 18.30 0.15 -16.23
N VAL A 452 17.67 0.44 -17.37
CA VAL A 452 16.94 1.70 -17.60
C VAL A 452 15.43 1.48 -17.61
N ASN A 453 14.63 2.46 -17.22
CA ASN A 453 13.16 2.42 -17.28
C ASN A 453 12.50 1.36 -16.39
N ARG A 454 13.22 0.83 -15.40
CA ARG A 454 12.63 -0.05 -14.39
C ARG A 454 12.27 0.78 -13.16
N GLN A 455 11.05 0.64 -12.69
CA GLN A 455 10.57 1.29 -11.48
C GLN A 455 10.77 0.37 -10.28
N ALA A 456 11.49 0.86 -9.27
CA ALA A 456 11.58 0.23 -7.96
C ALA A 456 10.56 0.87 -7.02
N THR A 457 9.66 0.06 -6.45
CA THR A 457 8.66 0.52 -5.48
C THR A 457 8.94 -0.13 -4.14
N LEU A 458 9.19 0.71 -3.13
CA LEU A 458 9.44 0.30 -1.77
C LEU A 458 8.19 0.61 -0.95
N VAL A 459 7.69 -0.36 -0.18
CA VAL A 459 6.53 -0.18 0.69
C VAL A 459 6.87 -0.69 2.08
N VAL A 460 6.74 0.17 3.10
CA VAL A 460 6.73 -0.27 4.50
C VAL A 460 5.29 -0.53 4.86
N MET A 461 4.96 -1.75 5.27
CA MET A 461 3.59 -2.20 5.46
C MET A 461 3.02 -1.74 6.81
N ASP A 462 1.87 -1.06 6.78
CA ASP A 462 0.97 -0.96 7.94
C ASP A 462 0.22 -2.29 8.06
N GLN A 463 0.47 -3.05 9.13
CA GLN A 463 -0.02 -4.42 9.31
C GLN A 463 -1.44 -4.46 9.92
N ASP A 464 -2.28 -3.49 9.56
CA ASP A 464 -3.69 -3.51 9.93
C ASP A 464 -4.38 -4.74 9.32
N THR A 465 -5.31 -5.30 10.07
CA THR A 465 -6.00 -6.55 9.73
C THR A 465 -7.04 -6.30 8.64
N ASP A 466 -7.63 -5.10 8.63
CA ASP A 466 -8.43 -4.63 7.51
C ASP A 466 -7.53 -3.96 6.47
N ILE A 467 -7.39 -4.60 5.30
CA ILE A 467 -6.56 -4.11 4.21
C ILE A 467 -7.00 -2.73 3.71
N LYS A 468 -8.28 -2.36 3.89
CA LYS A 468 -8.79 -1.03 3.52
C LYS A 468 -8.33 0.05 4.50
N LEU A 469 -7.97 -0.30 5.73
CA LEU A 469 -7.49 0.62 6.76
C LEU A 469 -5.97 0.76 6.80
N ARG A 470 -5.24 -0.09 6.06
CA ARG A 470 -3.78 0.02 5.94
C ARG A 470 -3.41 1.34 5.29
N MET A 471 -2.56 2.10 5.97
CA MET A 471 -1.96 3.33 5.46
C MET A 471 -0.45 3.12 5.32
N SER A 472 -0.07 2.22 4.42
CA SER A 472 1.32 1.81 4.22
C SER A 472 2.12 2.92 3.52
N SER A 473 3.33 3.21 4.00
CA SER A 473 4.22 4.19 3.37
C SER A 473 4.84 3.60 2.11
N ALA A 474 4.63 4.24 0.96
CA ALA A 474 5.12 3.79 -0.34
C ALA A 474 5.86 4.90 -1.08
N ARG A 475 7.02 4.59 -1.65
CA ARG A 475 7.73 5.47 -2.59
C ARG A 475 8.33 4.67 -3.73
N SER A 476 8.44 5.32 -4.89
CA SER A 476 8.96 4.71 -6.10
C SER A 476 10.05 5.58 -6.72
N LEU A 477 11.05 4.94 -7.29
CA LEU A 477 12.08 5.56 -8.13
C LEU A 477 12.16 4.81 -9.46
N THR A 478 12.59 5.47 -10.51
CA THR A 478 12.82 4.83 -11.81
C THR A 478 14.28 4.95 -12.20
N THR A 479 14.84 3.84 -12.64
CA THR A 479 16.24 3.73 -13.07
C THR A 479 16.45 4.42 -14.43
N ASP A 480 17.58 5.10 -14.58
CA ASP A 480 17.92 5.91 -15.76
C ASP A 480 19.30 5.59 -16.33
N MET A 481 19.64 6.19 -17.47
CA MET A 481 20.93 5.96 -18.11
C MET A 481 22.09 6.57 -17.31
N MET A 482 21.89 7.78 -16.78
CA MET A 482 22.89 8.51 -16.01
C MET A 482 22.26 9.26 -14.85
N THR A 483 22.56 8.83 -13.62
CA THR A 483 22.23 9.59 -12.42
C THR A 483 23.46 10.42 -12.01
N ASN A 484 23.32 11.75 -11.91
CA ASN A 484 24.41 12.66 -11.53
C ASN A 484 25.70 12.50 -12.36
N GLY A 485 25.57 12.21 -13.66
CA GLY A 485 26.69 12.03 -14.59
C GLY A 485 27.43 10.70 -14.47
N LYS A 486 26.91 9.73 -13.72
CA LYS A 486 27.46 8.37 -13.56
C LYS A 486 26.48 7.33 -14.07
N LEU A 487 27.01 6.19 -14.53
CA LEU A 487 26.22 4.99 -14.83
C LEU A 487 25.82 4.27 -13.52
N PHE A 488 24.98 4.92 -12.73
CA PHE A 488 24.60 4.46 -11.38
C PHE A 488 23.94 3.09 -11.40
N TRP A 489 23.14 2.81 -12.44
CA TRP A 489 22.38 1.58 -12.64
C TRP A 489 23.07 0.58 -13.59
N ASP A 490 24.38 0.69 -13.80
CA ASP A 490 25.18 -0.31 -14.55
C ASP A 490 25.41 -1.57 -13.71
N ASN A 491 25.97 -2.59 -14.34
CA ASN A 491 26.24 -3.89 -13.74
C ASN A 491 27.03 -3.73 -12.42
N PRO A 492 26.49 -4.18 -11.28
CA PRO A 492 27.15 -4.03 -9.99
C PRO A 492 28.54 -4.66 -9.90
N SER A 493 28.86 -5.69 -10.69
CA SER A 493 30.23 -6.23 -10.77
C SER A 493 31.25 -5.25 -11.38
N LYS A 494 30.79 -4.21 -12.10
CA LYS A 494 31.64 -3.16 -12.67
C LYS A 494 31.69 -1.90 -11.82
N VAL A 495 30.54 -1.48 -11.29
CA VAL A 495 30.39 -0.17 -10.61
C VAL A 495 30.19 -0.28 -9.09
N GLY A 496 29.86 -1.48 -8.61
CA GLY A 496 29.55 -1.73 -7.21
C GLY A 496 30.75 -2.11 -6.35
N LYS A 497 30.47 -2.43 -5.08
CA LYS A 497 31.43 -2.90 -4.09
C LYS A 497 31.09 -4.31 -3.69
N TYR A 498 32.10 -5.17 -3.60
CA TYR A 498 31.92 -6.54 -3.10
C TYR A 498 31.45 -6.51 -1.64
N ASP A 499 30.38 -7.25 -1.37
CA ASP A 499 29.86 -7.49 -0.04
C ASP A 499 29.91 -9.00 0.31
N PRO A 500 30.70 -9.38 1.33
CA PRO A 500 30.80 -10.76 1.77
C PRO A 500 29.48 -11.35 2.30
N SER A 501 28.53 -10.54 2.79
CA SER A 501 27.31 -11.06 3.41
C SER A 501 26.33 -11.70 2.42
N CYS A 502 26.35 -11.24 1.17
CA CYS A 502 25.56 -11.80 0.06
C CYS A 502 26.41 -12.57 -0.96
N ASP A 503 27.73 -12.60 -0.80
CA ASP A 503 28.68 -13.04 -1.84
C ASP A 503 28.34 -12.39 -3.21
N CYS A 504 28.22 -11.06 -3.19
CA CYS A 504 27.76 -10.30 -4.34
C CYS A 504 28.37 -8.89 -4.36
N TYR A 505 28.39 -8.25 -5.52
CA TYR A 505 28.70 -6.83 -5.63
C TYR A 505 27.42 -6.02 -5.47
N ARG A 506 27.39 -5.05 -4.56
CA ARG A 506 26.30 -4.10 -4.40
C ARG A 506 26.61 -2.80 -5.11
N GLY A 507 25.69 -2.34 -5.96
CA GLY A 507 25.70 -0.99 -6.50
C GLY A 507 25.54 0.06 -5.42
N GLU A 508 25.70 1.33 -5.79
CA GLU A 508 25.40 2.44 -4.90
C GLU A 508 23.88 2.47 -4.59
N SER A 509 23.50 2.89 -3.38
CA SER A 509 22.09 2.89 -2.96
C SER A 509 21.44 4.25 -3.20
N TRP A 510 20.21 4.26 -3.72
CA TRP A 510 19.41 5.45 -3.96
C TRP A 510 18.06 5.35 -3.28
N GLY A 511 17.57 6.45 -2.71
CA GLY A 511 16.31 6.44 -1.99
C GLY A 511 16.12 7.67 -1.11
N TRP A 512 15.48 7.48 0.04
CA TRP A 512 14.95 8.59 0.84
C TRP A 512 15.43 8.50 2.27
N ARG A 513 16.03 9.59 2.75
CA ARG A 513 16.39 9.77 4.17
C ARG A 513 15.19 10.02 5.08
N ASN A 514 14.03 10.37 4.52
CA ASN A 514 12.79 10.68 5.24
C ASN A 514 11.65 9.76 4.80
N PHE A 515 11.90 8.46 4.80
CA PHE A 515 10.97 7.47 4.24
C PHE A 515 9.73 7.28 5.12
N ILE A 516 9.94 7.02 6.42
CA ILE A 516 8.87 6.86 7.40
C ILE A 516 9.26 7.50 8.74
N LYS A 517 8.32 8.20 9.36
CA LYS A 517 8.53 8.84 10.66
C LYS A 517 8.63 7.78 11.75
N HIS A 518 9.53 7.96 12.70
CA HIS A 518 9.53 7.20 13.95
C HIS A 518 8.20 7.35 14.71
N PHE A 519 7.57 8.52 14.58
CA PHE A 519 6.24 8.78 15.13
C PHE A 519 5.17 7.82 14.55
N ASP A 520 5.10 7.68 13.22
CA ASP A 520 4.10 6.83 12.57
C ASP A 520 4.32 5.34 12.89
N LEU A 521 5.59 4.91 12.98
CA LEU A 521 5.94 3.53 13.36
C LEU A 521 5.36 3.12 14.72
N ARG A 522 5.32 4.05 15.68
CA ARG A 522 4.81 3.80 17.03
C ARG A 522 3.30 3.95 17.13
N ARG A 523 2.68 4.77 16.27
CA ARG A 523 1.25 5.09 16.35
C ARG A 523 0.38 4.09 15.58
N ARG A 524 0.88 3.56 14.46
CA ARG A 524 0.15 2.63 13.58
C ARG A 524 0.68 1.20 13.71
N ASN A 525 0.15 0.26 12.94
CA ASN A 525 0.54 -1.17 13.02
C ASN A 525 1.78 -1.49 12.17
N TYR A 526 2.74 -0.56 12.03
CA TYR A 526 3.96 -0.83 11.27
C TYR A 526 4.87 -1.85 11.96
N LEU A 527 4.89 -1.84 13.29
CA LEU A 527 5.63 -2.77 14.13
C LEU A 527 4.63 -3.66 14.87
N LYS A 528 4.29 -4.80 14.28
CA LYS A 528 3.39 -5.81 14.86
C LYS A 528 4.21 -7.07 15.15
N ASN A 529 4.10 -7.64 16.36
CA ASN A 529 5.05 -8.64 16.89
C ASN A 529 6.52 -8.18 16.86
N ASP A 530 6.74 -6.86 16.94
CA ASP A 530 8.05 -6.22 16.74
C ASP A 530 8.72 -6.52 15.39
N ASP A 531 7.91 -6.89 14.39
CA ASP A 531 8.34 -7.11 13.02
C ASP A 531 8.05 -5.87 12.18
N LEU A 532 9.05 -5.42 11.42
CA LEU A 532 8.86 -4.49 10.30
C LEU A 532 8.81 -5.29 9.00
N ILE A 533 7.81 -5.05 8.17
CA ILE A 533 7.63 -5.73 6.88
C ILE A 533 7.78 -4.73 5.74
N ILE A 534 8.68 -5.02 4.81
CA ILE A 534 8.98 -4.20 3.64
C ILE A 534 8.70 -5.01 2.37
N PHE A 535 7.92 -4.44 1.46
CA PHE A 535 7.73 -4.96 0.12
C PHE A 535 8.59 -4.22 -0.88
N VAL A 536 9.09 -4.96 -1.86
CA VAL A 536 9.97 -4.42 -2.90
C VAL A 536 9.59 -4.99 -4.25
N ASP A 537 9.18 -4.09 -5.14
CA ASP A 537 8.92 -4.40 -6.54
C ASP A 537 9.97 -3.73 -7.42
N PHE A 538 10.38 -4.39 -8.50
CA PHE A 538 11.29 -3.84 -9.51
C PHE A 538 10.82 -4.29 -10.90
N GLU A 539 10.12 -3.43 -11.62
CA GLU A 539 9.39 -3.79 -12.84
C GLU A 539 9.74 -2.87 -14.02
N ASP A 540 9.78 -3.42 -15.24
CA ASP A 540 9.91 -2.65 -16.47
C ASP A 540 8.62 -1.88 -16.78
N ILE A 541 8.74 -0.56 -16.87
CA ILE A 541 7.65 0.35 -17.22
C ILE A 541 7.89 1.07 -18.55
N THR A 542 8.77 0.54 -19.41
CA THR A 542 9.07 1.09 -20.76
C THR A 542 7.81 1.31 -21.60
N THR A 543 6.78 0.48 -21.41
CA THR A 543 5.48 0.63 -22.10
C THR A 543 4.74 1.93 -21.77
N LEU A 544 5.09 2.60 -20.67
CA LEU A 544 4.49 3.87 -20.25
C LEU A 544 5.18 5.10 -20.86
N ILE A 545 6.29 4.96 -21.60
CA ILE A 545 7.01 6.12 -22.16
C ILE A 545 6.13 6.89 -23.14
N LYS A 546 5.46 6.18 -24.05
CA LYS A 546 4.61 6.75 -25.11
C LYS A 546 3.18 6.29 -24.93
N THR A 547 2.38 7.11 -24.26
CA THR A 547 1.01 6.77 -23.83
C THR A 547 -0.02 7.81 -24.23
N GLU A 548 0.42 9.01 -24.60
CA GLU A 548 -0.50 10.09 -24.94
C GLU A 548 -1.28 9.78 -26.22
N VAL A 549 -2.58 10.03 -26.17
CA VAL A 549 -3.50 9.92 -27.31
C VAL A 549 -4.09 11.29 -27.62
N PRO A 550 -4.35 11.63 -28.89
CA PRO A 550 -4.97 12.91 -29.24
C PRO A 550 -6.35 13.05 -28.61
N ALA A 551 -6.55 14.11 -27.82
CA ALA A 551 -7.84 14.43 -27.26
C ALA A 551 -8.74 15.07 -28.33
N THR A 552 -9.47 14.21 -29.06
CA THR A 552 -10.52 14.62 -29.99
C THR A 552 -11.83 14.02 -29.47
N PRO A 553 -12.69 14.83 -28.81
CA PRO A 553 -13.97 14.34 -28.32
C PRO A 553 -14.77 13.78 -29.50
N LYS A 554 -15.32 12.56 -29.37
CA LYS A 554 -16.31 12.08 -30.33
C LYS A 554 -17.55 12.97 -30.19
N GLU A 555 -18.00 13.54 -31.31
CA GLU A 555 -19.19 14.41 -31.38
C GLU A 555 -20.44 13.76 -30.77
#